data_AF-A0A3D4QQA5-F1
#
_entry.id   AF-A0A3D4QQA5-F1
#
_cell.length_a   1.000
_cell.length_b   1.000
_cell.length_c   1.000
_cell.angle_alpha   90.00
_cell.angle_beta   90.00
_cell.angle_gamma   90.00
#
_symmetry.space_group_name_H-M   'P 1'
#
loop_
_entity.id
_entity.type
_entity.pdbx_description
1 polymer ?
#
loop_
_entity_poly.entity_id
_entity_poly.type
_entity_poly.pdbx_seq_one_letter_code
_entity_poly.pdbx_strand_id
1 'polypeptide(L)' 'MSSYKIYLTKSSEVAQLIARARREIKTEDLLGVSTGAACSDERIPAIYHGQRYFYCAVEYENKDYIDAPAYELIIC' A
#
# COMPACT_ATOMS: atom_id res chain seq x y z
N MET A 1 3.26 -13.61 9.84
CA MET A 1 2.99 -12.15 9.92
C MET A 1 2.85 -11.62 8.50
N SER A 2 2.05 -10.59 8.28
CA SER A 2 2.00 -9.90 6.98
C SER A 2 2.69 -8.55 7.08
N SER A 3 3.33 -8.15 5.98
CA SER A 3 3.97 -6.84 5.84
C SER A 3 3.21 -6.00 4.82
N TYR A 4 3.16 -4.70 5.02
CA TYR A 4 2.42 -3.79 4.15
C TYR A 4 3.33 -2.75 3.51
N LYS A 5 3.14 -2.52 2.21
CA LYS A 5 3.67 -1.34 1.51
C LYS A 5 2.51 -0.45 1.08
N ILE A 6 2.52 0.80 1.51
CA ILE A 6 1.49 1.78 1.14
C ILE A 6 2.12 2.85 0.25
N TYR A 7 1.62 2.95 -0.97
CA TYR A 7 1.94 4.02 -1.90
C TYR A 7 0.92 5.14 -1.72
N LEU A 8 1.36 6.34 -1.34
CA LEU A 8 0.54 7.54 -1.21
C LEU A 8 0.79 8.46 -2.40
N THR A 9 -0.27 8.94 -3.03
CA THR A 9 -0.19 9.85 -4.18
C THR A 9 -1.35 10.86 -4.16
N LYS A 10 -1.20 11.98 -4.86
CA LYS A 10 -2.25 13.00 -5.01
C LYS A 10 -3.29 12.67 -6.08
N SER A 11 -3.11 11.60 -6.87
CA SER A 11 -4.02 11.19 -7.94
C SER A 11 -4.63 9.82 -7.66
N SER A 12 -5.96 9.75 -7.70
CA SER A 12 -6.70 8.48 -7.60
C SER A 12 -6.36 7.53 -8.74
N GLU A 13 -6.13 8.06 -9.93
CA GLU A 13 -5.80 7.31 -11.14
C GLU A 13 -4.43 6.64 -10.99
N VAL A 14 -3.44 7.35 -10.43
CA VAL A 14 -2.12 6.80 -10.15
C VAL A 14 -2.19 5.69 -9.11
N ALA A 15 -2.96 5.86 -8.03
CA ALA A 15 -3.15 4.81 -7.02
C ALA A 15 -3.77 3.54 -7.64
N GLN A 16 -4.77 3.70 -8.51
CA GLN A 16 -5.38 2.57 -9.23
C GLN A 16 -4.41 1.93 -10.23
N LEU A 17 -3.59 2.71 -10.93
CA LEU A 17 -2.58 2.22 -11.86
C LEU A 17 -1.55 1.36 -11.14
N ILE A 18 -1.04 1.81 -9.99
CA ILE A 18 -0.10 1.05 -9.15
C ILE A 18 -0.75 -0.26 -8.70
N ALA A 19 -2.00 -0.21 -8.24
CA ALA A 19 -2.71 -1.40 -7.78
C ALA A 19 -2.89 -2.44 -8.90
N ARG A 20 -3.23 -1.98 -10.11
CA ARG A 20 -3.35 -2.84 -11.28
C ARG A 20 -2.00 -3.48 -11.63
N ALA A 21 -0.94 -2.68 -11.73
CA ALA A 21 0.40 -3.19 -12.01
C ALA A 21 0.85 -4.23 -10.97
N ARG A 22 0.58 -3.99 -9.67
CA ARG A 22 0.91 -4.92 -8.59
C ARG A 22 0.12 -6.23 -8.65
N ARG A 23 -1.13 -6.21 -9.10
CA ARG A 23 -1.92 -7.45 -9.32
C ARG A 23 -1.44 -8.25 -10.53
N GLU A 24 -0.94 -7.57 -11.56
CA GLU A 24 -0.42 -8.22 -12.78
C GLU A 24 0.94 -8.88 -12.53
N ILE A 25 1.77 -8.31 -11.63
CA ILE A 25 3.01 -8.93 -11.15
C ILE A 25 2.65 -10.09 -10.20
N LYS A 26 2.47 -11.29 -10.75
CA LYS A 26 2.25 -12.50 -9.95
C LYS A 26 3.48 -12.76 -9.07
N THR A 27 3.33 -12.47 -7.78
CA THR A 27 4.33 -12.76 -6.76
C THR A 27 3.70 -13.77 -5.80
N GLU A 28 4.40 -14.87 -5.49
CA GLU A 28 3.86 -15.95 -4.65
C GLU A 28 3.53 -15.53 -3.22
N ASP A 29 4.02 -14.36 -2.80
CA ASP A 29 3.84 -13.81 -1.46
C ASP A 29 2.77 -12.70 -1.41
N LEU A 30 2.10 -12.38 -2.52
CA LEU A 30 1.08 -11.34 -2.54
C LEU A 30 -0.21 -11.83 -1.88
N LEU A 31 -0.57 -11.25 -0.73
CA LEU A 31 -1.81 -11.57 -0.02
C LEU A 31 -2.98 -10.70 -0.51
N GLY A 32 -2.72 -9.43 -0.83
CA GLY A 32 -3.80 -8.52 -1.21
C GLY A 32 -3.34 -7.16 -1.73
N VAL A 33 -4.24 -6.50 -2.46
CA VAL A 33 -4.06 -5.12 -2.94
C VAL A 33 -5.35 -4.34 -2.73
N SER A 34 -5.28 -3.29 -1.93
CA SER A 34 -6.38 -2.36 -1.61
C SER A 34 -6.06 -0.95 -2.08
N THR A 35 -7.09 -0.19 -2.43
CA THR A 35 -6.97 1.21 -2.81
C THR A 35 -8.08 2.03 -2.19
N GLY A 36 -7.83 3.33 -1.99
CA GLY A 36 -8.85 4.23 -1.45
C GLY A 36 -8.31 5.63 -1.21
N ALA A 37 -9.11 6.45 -0.52
CA ALA A 37 -8.66 7.73 0.01
C ALA A 37 -7.81 7.48 1.26
N ALA A 38 -6.77 8.28 1.49
CA ALA A 38 -5.88 8.10 2.65
C ALA A 38 -6.64 8.13 3.99
N CYS A 39 -7.72 8.91 4.08
CA CYS A 39 -8.54 9.01 5.29
C CYS A 39 -9.45 7.79 5.58
N SER A 40 -9.52 6.81 4.67
CA SER A 40 -10.39 5.63 4.84
C SER A 40 -9.64 4.40 5.36
N ASP A 41 -8.34 4.52 5.69
CA ASP A 41 -7.51 3.39 6.10
C ASP A 41 -6.68 3.74 7.34
N GLU A 42 -6.92 3.02 8.43
CA GLU A 42 -6.28 3.28 9.73
C GLU A 42 -4.78 2.97 9.73
N ARG A 43 -4.28 2.22 8.74
CA ARG A 43 -2.84 1.93 8.59
C ARG A 43 -2.05 3.14 8.09
N ILE A 44 -2.73 4.17 7.62
CA ILE A 44 -2.12 5.39 7.11
C ILE A 44 -2.03 6.40 8.26
N PRO A 45 -0.85 7.02 8.49
CA PRO A 45 -0.72 8.02 9.54
C PRO A 45 -1.71 9.18 9.33
N ALA A 46 -2.40 9.56 10.41
CA ALA A 46 -3.43 10.59 10.38
C ALA A 46 -2.96 11.95 9.83
N ILE A 47 -1.65 12.22 9.85
CA ILE A 47 -1.07 13.42 9.22
C ILE A 47 -1.38 13.52 7.71
N TYR A 48 -1.63 12.40 7.03
CA TYR A 48 -2.00 12.37 5.61
C TYR A 48 -3.52 12.42 5.39
N HIS A 49 -4.33 12.28 6.44
CA HIS A 49 -5.78 12.37 6.34
C HIS A 49 -6.19 13.83 6.05
N GLY A 50 -7.18 14.03 5.18
CA GLY A 50 -7.66 15.37 4.81
C GLY A 50 -6.77 16.13 3.81
N GLN A 51 -5.59 15.62 3.48
CA GLN A 51 -4.71 16.23 2.48
C GLN A 51 -5.01 15.80 1.03
N ARG A 52 -6.17 15.18 0.76
CA ARG A 52 -6.55 14.63 -0.55
C ARG A 52 -5.51 13.65 -1.14
N TYR A 53 -4.86 12.87 -0.27
CA TYR A 53 -4.07 11.73 -0.74
C TYR A 53 -4.97 10.54 -1.03
N PHE A 54 -4.56 9.75 -2.02
CA PHE A 54 -5.07 8.43 -2.34
C PHE A 54 -3.97 7.43 -2.09
N TYR A 55 -4.36 6.18 -1.82
CA TYR A 55 -3.41 5.13 -1.50
C TYR A 55 -3.59 3.87 -2.36
N CYS A 56 -2.49 3.15 -2.51
CA CYS A 56 -2.47 1.73 -2.88
C CYS A 56 -1.71 0.98 -1.79
N ALA A 57 -2.38 0.08 -1.07
CA ALA A 57 -1.78 -0.76 -0.05
C ALA A 57 -1.61 -2.17 -0.61
N VAL A 58 -0.40 -2.68 -0.51
CA VAL A 58 -0.01 -4.01 -0.95
C VAL A 58 0.42 -4.81 0.27
N GLU A 59 -0.22 -5.95 0.47
CA GLU A 59 0.03 -6.85 1.59
C GLU A 59 0.80 -8.08 1.09
N TYR A 60 1.87 -8.42 1.81
CA TYR A 60 2.74 -9.53 1.50
C TYR A 60 2.83 -10.51 2.67
N GLU A 61 2.93 -11.80 2.37
CA GLU A 61 3.23 -12.84 3.34
C GLU A 61 4.70 -12.73 3.74
N ASN A 62 4.96 -12.45 5.02
CA ASN A 62 6.32 -12.34 5.51
C ASN A 62 6.83 -13.75 5.84
N LYS A 63 7.44 -14.40 4.84
CA LYS A 63 7.88 -15.80 4.95
C LYS A 63 9.17 -15.99 5.75
N ASP A 64 10.15 -15.08 5.68
CA ASP A 64 11.48 -15.35 6.27
C ASP A 64 12.36 -14.13 6.64
N TYR A 65 11.81 -12.92 6.82
CA TYR A 65 12.66 -11.74 6.99
C TYR A 65 12.59 -11.15 8.40
N ILE A 66 13.54 -11.59 9.25
CA ILE A 66 13.85 -10.97 10.56
C ILE A 66 14.12 -9.45 10.42
N ASP A 67 14.53 -8.99 9.22
CA ASP A 67 14.86 -7.59 8.93
C ASP A 67 13.89 -6.87 7.96
N ALA A 68 12.83 -7.52 7.45
CA ALA A 68 11.90 -6.82 6.55
C ALA A 68 11.01 -5.88 7.38
N PRO A 69 10.87 -4.60 6.97
CA PRO A 69 9.98 -3.69 7.66
C PRO A 69 8.55 -4.25 7.60
N ALA A 70 7.92 -4.36 8.77
CA ALA A 70 6.50 -4.72 8.86
C ALA A 70 5.59 -3.72 8.10
N TYR A 71 6.10 -2.51 7.91
CA TYR A 71 5.40 -1.41 7.27
C TYR A 71 6.36 -0.49 6.51
N GLU A 72 6.00 -0.14 5.28
CA GLU A 72 6.68 0.85 4.45
C GLU A 72 5.67 1.82 3.84
N LEU A 73 5.95 3.12 3.96
CA LEU A 73 5.14 4.19 3.37
C LEU A 73 5.96 4.90 2.30
N ILE A 74 5.47 4.90 1.06
CA ILE A 74 6.15 5.47 -0.10
C ILE A 74 5.30 6.63 -0.61
N ILE A 75 5.87 7.83 -0.67
CA ILE A 75 5.21 9.02 -1.21
C ILE A 75 5.60 9.15 -2.69
N CYS A 76 4.61 9.23 -3.57
CA CYS A 76 4.75 9.25 -5.03
C CYS A 76 4.18 10.53 -5.65
#